data_AF-J6UBT7-F1
#
_entry.id   AF-J6UBT7-F1
#
_cell.length_a   1.000
_cell.length_b   1.000
_cell.length_c   1.000
_cell.angle_alpha   90.00
_cell.angle_beta   90.00
_cell.angle_gamma   90.00
#
_symmetry.space_group_name_H-M   'P 1'
#
loop_
_entity.id
_entity.type
_entity.pdbx_description
1 polymer ?
#
loop_
_entity_poly.entity_id
_entity_poly.type
_entity_poly.pdbx_seq_one_letter_code
_entity_poly.pdbx_strand_id
1 'polypeptide(L)' 'MKVLKGRAGARLRVGDWRVIFDQNDETIVVAAVGHRREIYD' A
#
# COMPACT_ATOMS: atom_id res chain seq x y z
N MET A 1 7.29 0.90 -9.03
CA MET A 1 6.58 0.29 -7.88
C MET A 1 7.57 -0.55 -7.10
N LYS A 2 7.78 -0.31 -5.80
CA LYS A 2 8.75 -1.08 -5.00
C LYS A 2 7.97 -2.13 -4.22
N VAL A 3 8.09 -3.39 -4.61
CA VAL A 3 7.45 -4.54 -3.93
C VAL A 3 8.06 -4.67 -2.53
N LEU A 4 7.21 -4.88 -1.51
CA LEU A 4 7.69 -5.13 -0.16
C LEU A 4 8.37 -6.51 -0.15
N LYS A 5 9.59 -6.61 0.39
CA LYS A 5 10.27 -7.91 0.51
C LYS A 5 9.44 -8.82 1.41
N GLY A 6 9.01 -9.98 0.90
CA GLY A 6 8.38 -11.04 1.70
C GLY A 6 6.84 -11.03 1.80
N ARG A 7 6.12 -10.18 1.07
CA ARG A 7 4.65 -10.17 1.03
C ARG A 7 4.13 -9.78 -0.35
N ALA A 8 2.99 -10.34 -0.79
CA ALA A 8 2.32 -10.01 -2.06
C ALA A 8 1.62 -8.63 -2.03
N GLY A 9 2.31 -7.64 -1.45
CA GLY A 9 1.80 -6.31 -1.20
C GLY A 9 2.65 -5.23 -1.84
N ALA A 10 1.97 -4.23 -2.39
CA ALA A 10 2.57 -3.06 -3.01
C ALA A 10 2.00 -1.78 -2.39
N ARG A 11 2.63 -0.66 -2.71
CA ARG A 11 2.20 0.65 -2.22
C ARG A 11 1.94 1.61 -3.36
N LEU A 12 0.81 2.30 -3.30
CA LEU A 12 0.51 3.41 -4.20
C LEU A 12 0.86 4.73 -3.52
N ARG A 13 1.41 5.66 -4.30
CA ARG A 13 1.70 7.02 -3.87
C ARG A 13 0.85 7.97 -4.71
N VAL A 14 0.02 8.77 -4.06
CA VAL A 14 -0.80 9.80 -4.73
C VAL A 14 -0.57 11.12 -4.00
N GLY A 15 0.35 11.93 -4.52
CA GLY A 15 0.83 13.12 -3.82
C GLY A 15 1.30 12.80 -2.39
N ASP A 16 0.63 13.39 -1.40
CA ASP A 16 0.91 13.15 0.02
C ASP A 16 0.19 11.95 0.63
N TRP A 17 -0.62 11.22 -0.13
CA TRP A 17 -1.33 10.02 0.33
C TRP A 17 -0.57 8.73 0.02
N ARG A 18 -0.73 7.74 0.89
CA ARG A 18 -0.18 6.39 0.75
C ARG A 18 -1.32 5.39 0.90
N VAL A 19 -1.31 4.41 0.01
CA VAL A 19 -2.20 3.24 0.07
C VAL A 19 -1.34 2.00 0.21
N ILE A 20 -1.63 1.19 1.22
CA ILE A 20 -1.04 -0.13 1.42
C ILE A 20 -2.08 -1.15 0.99
N PHE A 21 -1.70 -2.01 0.07
CA PHE A 21 -2.59 -3.06 -0.40
C PHE A 21 -1.82 -4.36 -0.65
N ASP A 22 -2.51 -5.47 -0.42
CA ASP A 22 -2.12 -6.78 -0.89
C ASP A 22 -2.90 -7.07 -2.19
N GLN A 23 -2.26 -7.73 -3.15
CA GLN A 23 -2.92 -8.13 -4.41
C GLN A 23 -2.69 -9.62 -4.67
N ASN A 24 -3.72 -10.28 -5.18
CA ASN A 24 -3.65 -11.59 -5.81
C ASN A 24 -4.27 -11.48 -7.23
N ASP A 25 -4.37 -12.59 -7.95
CA ASP A 25 -4.65 -12.57 -9.40
C ASP A 25 -5.93 -11.82 -9.79
N GLU A 26 -6.97 -11.85 -8.94
CA GLU A 26 -8.27 -11.22 -9.23
C GLU A 26 -8.71 -10.20 -8.17
N THR A 27 -8.01 -10.10 -7.04
CA THR A 27 -8.43 -9.27 -5.90
C THR A 27 -7.32 -8.35 -5.42
N ILE A 28 -7.71 -7.11 -5.12
CA ILE A 28 -6.89 -6.15 -4.40
C ILE A 28 -7.56 -5.88 -3.05
N VAL A 29 -6.81 -6.10 -1.96
CA VAL A 29 -7.25 -5.80 -0.60
C VAL A 29 -6.51 -4.58 -0.10
N VAL A 30 -7.24 -3.50 0.15
CA VAL A 30 -6.67 -2.28 0.73
C VAL A 30 -6.60 -2.42 2.23
N ALA A 31 -5.38 -2.50 2.76
CA ALA A 31 -5.13 -2.67 4.19
C ALA A 31 -5.12 -1.33 4.94
N ALA A 32 -4.65 -0.25 4.29
CA ALA A 32 -4.62 1.08 4.88
C ALA A 32 -4.57 2.19 3.83
N VAL A 33 -5.18 3.33 4.14
CA VAL A 33 -5.08 4.59 3.39
C VAL A 33 -4.78 5.69 4.39
N GLY A 34 -3.75 6.49 4.13
CA GLY A 34 -3.39 7.58 5.04
C GLY A 34 -2.45 8.60 4.44
N HIS A 35 -2.39 9.77 5.08
CA HIS A 35 -1.43 10.81 4.73
C HIS A 35 0.00 10.38 5.09
N ARG A 36 1.01 10.95 4.43
CA ARG A 36 2.44 10.58 4.61
C ARG A 36 2.96 10.64 6.03
N ARG A 37 2.30 11.41 6.88
CA ARG A 37 2.67 11.65 8.27
C ARG A 37 2.03 10.66 9.24
N GLU A 38 1.01 9.90 8.81
CA GLU A 38 0.16 9.12 9.73
C GLU A 38 0.21 7.61 9.45
N ILE A 39 0.75 7.17 8.31
CA ILE A 39 0.68 5.75 7.91
C ILE A 39 1.72 4.84 8.60
N TYR A 40 2.57 5.38 9.47
CA TYR A 40 3.58 4.62 10.21
C TYR A 40 3.58 4.88 11.72
N ASP A 41 2.72 5.79 12.18
CA ASP A 41 2.50 6.03 13.61
C ASP A 41 1.46 5.03 14.15
#